data_AF-A0A0V0XZX3-F1
#
_entry.id   AF-A0A0V0XZX3-F1
#
_cell.length_a   1.000
_cell.length_b   1.000
_cell.length_c   1.000
_cell.angle_alpha   90.00
_cell.angle_beta   90.00
_cell.angle_gamma   90.00
#
_symmetry.space_group_name_H-M   'P 1'
#
loop_
_entity.id
_entity.type
_entity.pdbx_description
1 polymer ?
#
loop_
_entity_poly.entity_id
_entity_poly.type
_entity_poly.pdbx_seq_one_letter_code
_entity_poly.pdbx_strand_id
1 'polypeptide(L)'
;MSDRLTQLQDCINELASQICNSTGVLQQAAPPSNFENNDQFSTGAEDNAELFAKLVASTSSDIDMLVDLLPNEEPSQDLQKEQFSELNHLNSEAAESLRLSVERGQVLLERIKNIFITMTTQKISPSEDSFFNMNIGFVGAGKMGQAMIRGMISSGKFAAQKITASAPVEDRHYLDEISKVNINVTHSNLDLARTSDVIIFAIPPSISWTVVSEMKNTLNNDKLILSIMNGVAMNTIEQAAGKKLRIARAMPNMAATVRRSATAYALNERCTSEDEALVNGLLSCVGCAVRLPENLINSATGLSGCGPAYMFTVLEAMAEGGVKAGLPRDIAQQLAVNTMLGSAEMVIQTGKHPTILRESIESPGGSTVVGVHELEKAAFRSALINAVEAATNHAFKQDNIQI
;
A
#
# COMPACT_ATOMS: atom_id res chain seq x y z
N MET A 1 -16.07 38.85 -56.41
CA MET A 1 -16.74 38.25 -55.24
C MET A 1 -16.94 36.74 -55.39
N SER A 2 -17.53 36.25 -56.50
CA SER A 2 -17.76 34.80 -56.71
C SER A 2 -16.51 33.92 -56.54
N ASP A 3 -15.37 34.29 -57.12
CA ASP A 3 -14.12 33.49 -57.04
C ASP A 3 -13.55 33.36 -55.61
N ARG A 4 -13.71 34.40 -54.78
CA ARG A 4 -13.22 34.40 -53.38
C ARG A 4 -14.12 33.60 -52.45
N LEU A 5 -15.43 33.61 -52.71
CA LEU A 5 -16.41 32.78 -51.99
C LEU A 5 -16.21 31.29 -52.29
N THR A 6 -15.88 30.95 -53.54
CA THR A 6 -15.53 29.58 -53.93
C THR A 6 -14.24 29.12 -53.25
N GLN A 7 -13.19 29.96 -53.23
CA GLN A 7 -11.94 29.66 -52.51
C GLN A 7 -12.15 29.48 -51.00
N LEU A 8 -12.99 30.31 -50.38
CA LEU A 8 -13.33 30.16 -48.96
C LEU A 8 -14.06 28.83 -48.70
N GLN A 9 -15.00 28.48 -49.57
CA GLN A 9 -15.74 27.23 -49.47
C GLN A 9 -14.85 26.00 -49.65
N ASP A 10 -13.85 26.07 -50.54
CA ASP A 10 -12.85 25.02 -50.71
C ASP A 10 -11.96 24.86 -49.46
N CYS A 11 -11.52 25.97 -48.85
CA CYS A 11 -10.76 25.93 -47.60
C CYS A 11 -11.57 25.37 -46.42
N ILE A 12 -12.86 25.71 -46.31
CA ILE A 12 -13.76 25.17 -45.28
C ILE A 12 -13.94 23.65 -45.45
N ASN A 13 -14.11 23.20 -46.70
CA ASN A 13 -14.24 21.77 -47.01
C ASN A 13 -12.95 21.00 -46.71
N GLU A 14 -11.79 21.58 -47.00
CA GLU A 14 -10.49 20.98 -46.73
C GLU A 14 -10.22 20.89 -45.21
N LEU A 15 -10.55 21.93 -44.45
CA LEU A 15 -10.47 21.92 -42.99
C LEU A 15 -11.39 20.86 -42.37
N ALA A 16 -12.64 20.77 -42.84
CA ALA A 16 -13.59 19.74 -42.39
C ALA A 16 -13.06 18.31 -42.67
N SER A 17 -12.42 18.12 -43.83
CA SER A 17 -11.77 16.85 -44.17
C SER A 17 -10.61 16.51 -43.24
N GLN A 18 -9.75 17.49 -42.91
CA GLN A 18 -8.64 17.28 -41.99
C GLN A 18 -9.08 16.99 -40.55
N ILE A 19 -10.15 17.65 -40.08
CA ILE A 19 -10.76 17.35 -38.78
C ILE A 19 -11.26 15.91 -38.75
N CYS A 20 -12.05 15.48 -39.75
CA CYS A 20 -12.54 14.11 -39.86
C CYS A 20 -11.41 13.05 -39.90
N ASN A 21 -10.35 13.32 -40.66
CA ASN A 21 -9.19 12.43 -40.73
C ASN A 21 -8.46 12.34 -39.39
N SER A 22 -8.32 13.46 -38.68
CA SER A 22 -7.69 13.49 -37.35
C SER A 22 -8.48 12.67 -36.33
N THR A 23 -9.81 12.74 -36.36
CA THR A 23 -10.70 11.91 -35.52
C THR A 23 -10.55 10.42 -35.84
N GLY A 24 -10.43 10.06 -37.13
CA GLY A 24 -10.21 8.69 -37.58
C GLY A 24 -8.86 8.10 -37.13
N VAL A 25 -7.79 8.90 -37.19
CA VAL A 25 -6.46 8.50 -36.71
C VAL A 25 -6.46 8.31 -35.18
N LEU A 26 -7.15 9.18 -34.44
CA LEU A 26 -7.31 9.04 -33.00
C LEU A 26 -8.11 7.78 -32.62
N GLN A 27 -9.17 7.44 -33.36
CA GLN A 27 -9.92 6.19 -33.16
C GLN A 27 -9.09 4.94 -33.47
N GLN A 28 -8.20 4.99 -34.46
CA GLN A 28 -7.31 3.86 -34.79
C GLN A 28 -6.17 3.69 -33.79
N ALA A 29 -5.68 4.78 -33.20
CA ALA A 29 -4.60 4.75 -32.21
C ALA A 29 -5.08 4.50 -30.78
N ALA A 30 -6.37 4.73 -30.49
CA ALA A 30 -6.96 4.47 -29.19
C ALA A 30 -7.21 2.97 -28.99
N PRO A 31 -6.75 2.35 -27.88
CA PRO A 31 -7.10 0.97 -27.57
C PRO A 31 -8.61 0.84 -27.34
N PRO A 32 -9.27 -0.23 -27.84
CA PRO A 32 -10.69 -0.43 -27.64
C PRO A 32 -11.02 -0.59 -26.14
N SER A 33 -12.03 0.14 -25.68
CA SER A 33 -12.53 0.02 -24.30
C SER A 33 -13.23 -1.34 -24.11
N ASN A 34 -12.79 -2.12 -23.12
CA ASN A 34 -13.46 -3.35 -22.71
C ASN A 34 -14.71 -3.02 -21.88
N PHE A 35 -15.89 -3.33 -22.42
CA PHE A 35 -17.21 -3.10 -21.80
C PHE A 35 -17.67 -4.27 -20.91
N GLU A 36 -16.77 -4.92 -20.15
CA GLU A 36 -17.17 -6.05 -19.30
C GLU A 36 -17.34 -5.73 -17.81
N ASN A 37 -17.06 -4.52 -17.33
CA ASN A 37 -17.42 -4.14 -15.95
C ASN A 37 -17.78 -2.66 -15.85
N ASN A 38 -19.08 -2.36 -15.86
CA ASN A 38 -19.62 -1.15 -15.27
C ASN A 38 -19.47 -1.28 -13.75
N ASP A 39 -18.34 -0.81 -13.23
CA ASP A 39 -18.27 0.02 -12.02
C ASP A 39 -16.80 0.18 -11.59
N GLN A 40 -16.40 1.44 -11.38
CA GLN A 40 -15.15 1.91 -10.76
C GLN A 40 -13.90 2.03 -11.65
N PHE A 41 -13.76 3.21 -12.28
CA PHE A 41 -12.56 4.07 -12.27
C PHE A 41 -13.03 5.53 -12.40
N SER A 42 -13.34 6.20 -11.30
CA SER A 42 -12.49 7.22 -10.65
C SER A 42 -11.68 8.13 -11.60
N THR A 43 -12.22 9.33 -11.82
CA THR A 43 -11.54 10.64 -11.69
C THR A 43 -10.14 10.76 -12.29
N GLY A 44 -10.06 11.33 -13.49
CA GLY A 44 -8.80 11.76 -14.12
C GLY A 44 -8.84 11.76 -15.65
N ALA A 45 -9.88 11.19 -16.26
CA ALA A 45 -10.02 11.07 -17.71
C ALA A 45 -11.06 12.04 -18.32
N GLU A 46 -11.23 13.24 -17.75
CA GLU A 46 -11.97 14.31 -18.45
C GLU A 46 -11.18 14.86 -19.67
N ASP A 47 -9.92 14.50 -19.84
CA ASP A 47 -8.95 15.49 -20.32
C ASP A 47 -8.46 15.32 -21.77
N ASN A 48 -9.23 14.73 -22.69
CA ASN A 48 -8.88 14.76 -24.12
C ASN A 48 -10.09 14.87 -25.03
N ALA A 49 -11.15 14.09 -24.78
CA ALA A 49 -12.36 14.17 -25.59
C ALA A 49 -13.12 15.48 -25.36
N GLU A 50 -13.15 15.97 -24.11
CA GLU A 50 -13.79 17.25 -23.79
C GLU A 50 -12.94 18.44 -24.25
N LEU A 51 -11.61 18.37 -24.12
CA LEU A 51 -10.70 19.36 -24.69
C LEU A 51 -10.80 19.40 -26.22
N PHE A 52 -10.88 18.25 -26.88
CA PHE A 52 -11.09 18.16 -28.33
C PHE A 52 -12.46 18.70 -28.75
N ALA A 53 -13.53 18.38 -28.01
CA ALA A 53 -14.86 18.93 -28.26
C ALA A 53 -14.90 20.45 -28.06
N LYS A 54 -14.19 20.98 -27.05
CA LYS A 54 -14.01 22.43 -26.84
C LYS A 54 -13.22 23.08 -27.97
N LEU A 55 -12.18 22.40 -28.48
CA LEU A 55 -11.37 22.88 -29.61
C LEU A 55 -12.21 22.93 -30.89
N VAL A 56 -12.96 21.88 -31.20
CA VAL A 56 -13.88 21.82 -32.35
C VAL A 56 -14.99 22.88 -32.23
N ALA A 57 -15.56 23.08 -31.03
CA ALA A 57 -16.56 24.12 -30.79
C ALA A 57 -15.97 25.53 -30.94
N SER A 58 -14.74 25.76 -30.48
CA SER A 58 -14.02 27.02 -30.66
C SER A 58 -13.74 27.28 -32.14
N THR A 59 -13.23 26.29 -32.88
CA THR A 59 -12.96 26.43 -34.32
C THR A 59 -14.24 26.68 -35.12
N SER A 60 -15.38 26.10 -34.71
CA SER A 60 -16.69 26.42 -35.30
C SER A 60 -17.12 27.86 -35.02
N SER A 61 -16.91 28.36 -33.79
CA SER A 61 -17.21 29.74 -33.43
C SER A 61 -16.30 30.74 -34.16
N ASP A 62 -15.04 30.39 -34.41
CA ASP A 62 -14.10 31.21 -35.18
C ASP A 62 -14.50 31.27 -36.66
N ILE A 63 -15.03 30.18 -37.22
CA ILE A 63 -15.61 30.15 -38.57
C ILE A 63 -16.86 31.02 -38.65
N ASP A 64 -17.76 30.96 -37.67
CA ASP A 64 -18.95 31.83 -37.62
C ASP A 64 -18.57 33.32 -37.53
N MET A 65 -17.54 33.67 -36.74
CA MET A 65 -17.01 35.04 -36.69
C MET A 65 -16.40 35.48 -38.03
N LEU A 66 -15.68 34.60 -38.72
CA LEU A 66 -15.14 34.87 -40.07
C LEU A 66 -16.24 35.00 -41.13
N VAL A 67 -17.36 34.30 -40.96
CA VAL A 67 -18.56 34.41 -41.81
C VAL A 67 -19.30 35.74 -41.53
N ASP A 68 -19.39 36.19 -40.28
CA ASP A 68 -19.96 37.50 -39.91
C ASP A 68 -19.09 38.69 -40.40
N LEU A 69 -17.80 38.44 -40.65
CA LEU A 69 -16.87 39.40 -41.27
C LEU A 69 -16.97 39.44 -42.81
N LEU A 70 -17.79 38.58 -43.43
CA LEU A 70 -18.12 38.69 -44.85
C LEU A 70 -18.93 39.98 -45.08
N PRO A 71 -18.57 40.79 -46.08
CA PRO A 71 -19.05 42.17 -46.19
C PRO A 71 -20.55 42.21 -46.51
N ASN A 72 -21.38 42.57 -45.53
CA ASN A 72 -22.71 43.13 -45.80
C ASN A 72 -22.70 44.67 -45.75
N GLU A 73 -21.77 45.29 -45.02
CA GLU A 73 -21.41 46.72 -45.13
C GLU A 73 -19.90 46.85 -44.81
N GLU A 74 -19.13 47.65 -45.57
CA GLU A 74 -17.66 47.76 -45.45
C GLU A 74 -17.23 48.24 -44.05
N PRO A 75 -16.61 47.40 -43.20
CA PRO A 75 -15.91 47.87 -42.02
C PRO A 75 -14.60 48.54 -42.47
N SER A 76 -14.12 49.55 -41.75
CA SER A 76 -12.84 50.18 -42.06
C SER A 76 -11.72 49.12 -42.03
N GLN A 77 -10.82 49.17 -43.01
CA GLN A 77 -9.72 48.19 -43.19
C GLN A 77 -8.83 48.03 -41.94
N ASP A 78 -8.86 49.00 -41.03
CA ASP A 78 -8.10 49.00 -39.78
C ASP A 78 -8.73 48.06 -38.72
N LEU A 79 -10.07 47.99 -38.65
CA LEU A 79 -10.77 47.14 -37.67
C LEU A 79 -10.59 45.65 -37.98
N GLN A 80 -10.62 45.28 -39.27
CA GLN A 80 -10.39 43.91 -39.72
C GLN A 80 -8.94 43.47 -39.46
N LYS A 81 -7.96 44.38 -39.60
CA LYS A 81 -6.54 44.08 -39.30
C LYS A 81 -6.28 43.90 -37.81
N GLU A 82 -6.87 44.73 -36.96
CA GLU A 82 -6.74 44.59 -35.50
C GLU A 82 -7.33 43.26 -35.02
N GLN A 83 -8.54 42.90 -35.47
CA GLN A 83 -9.19 41.64 -35.07
C GLN A 83 -8.42 40.41 -35.59
N PHE A 84 -7.90 40.42 -36.82
CA PHE A 84 -7.04 39.34 -37.32
C PHE A 84 -5.71 39.24 -36.55
N SER A 85 -5.16 40.37 -36.09
CA SER A 85 -3.94 40.38 -35.29
C SER A 85 -4.20 39.78 -33.90
N GLU A 86 -5.35 40.09 -33.29
CA GLU A 86 -5.75 39.56 -31.99
C GLU A 86 -6.00 38.05 -32.03
N LEU A 87 -6.69 37.56 -33.08
CA LEU A 87 -6.92 36.12 -33.26
C LEU A 87 -5.61 35.35 -33.50
N ASN A 88 -4.69 35.90 -34.29
CA ASN A 88 -3.37 35.30 -34.49
C ASN A 88 -2.54 35.27 -33.19
N HIS A 89 -2.67 36.30 -32.35
CA HIS A 89 -2.01 36.34 -31.04
C HIS A 89 -2.54 35.23 -30.13
N LEU A 90 -3.87 35.09 -30.01
CA LEU A 90 -4.51 34.07 -29.19
C LEU A 90 -4.17 32.65 -29.67
N ASN A 91 -4.17 32.41 -30.98
CA ASN A 91 -3.75 31.13 -31.55
C ASN A 91 -2.28 30.82 -31.28
N SER A 92 -1.40 31.82 -31.33
CA SER A 92 0.01 31.66 -30.99
C SER A 92 0.21 31.32 -29.51
N GLU A 93 -0.54 31.94 -28.59
CA GLU A 93 -0.47 31.64 -27.15
C GLU A 93 -1.01 30.24 -26.84
N ALA A 94 -2.12 29.84 -27.47
CA ALA A 94 -2.67 28.49 -27.32
C ALA A 94 -1.69 27.42 -27.84
N ALA A 95 -1.05 27.66 -28.99
CA ALA A 95 -0.03 26.77 -29.54
C ALA A 95 1.18 26.63 -28.61
N GLU A 96 1.64 27.73 -28.01
CA GLU A 96 2.76 27.69 -27.06
C GLU A 96 2.39 26.99 -25.75
N SER A 97 1.16 27.17 -25.26
CA SER A 97 0.64 26.45 -24.08
C SER A 97 0.55 24.93 -24.32
N LEU A 98 0.13 24.53 -25.52
CA LEU A 98 0.12 23.13 -25.93
C LEU A 98 1.54 22.57 -26.03
N ARG A 99 2.47 23.31 -26.64
CA ARG A 99 3.89 22.95 -26.76
C ARG A 99 4.52 22.70 -25.39
N LEU A 100 4.30 23.61 -24.44
CA LEU A 100 4.77 23.48 -23.05
C LEU A 100 4.15 22.27 -22.34
N SER A 101 2.88 21.95 -22.60
CA SER A 101 2.20 20.79 -22.01
C SER A 101 2.77 19.47 -22.55
N VAL A 102 3.06 19.41 -23.85
CA VAL A 102 3.72 18.25 -24.48
C VAL A 102 5.16 18.08 -23.97
N GLU A 103 5.93 19.16 -23.86
CA GLU A 103 7.28 19.12 -23.28
C GLU A 103 7.27 18.64 -21.83
N ARG A 104 6.34 19.13 -21.00
CA ARG A 104 6.15 18.64 -19.62
C ARG A 104 5.81 17.16 -19.61
N GLY A 105 4.93 16.71 -20.50
CA GLY A 105 4.57 15.30 -20.66
C GLY A 105 5.78 14.43 -21.03
N GLN A 106 6.63 14.88 -21.96
CA GLN A 106 7.85 14.19 -22.36
C GLN A 106 8.87 14.09 -21.23
N VAL A 107 9.09 15.16 -20.46
CA VAL A 107 9.96 15.15 -19.28
C VAL A 107 9.43 14.17 -18.23
N LEU A 108 8.12 14.12 -18.01
CA LEU A 108 7.48 13.17 -17.10
C LEU A 108 7.65 11.73 -17.57
N LEU A 109 7.48 11.49 -18.87
CA LEU A 109 7.69 10.18 -19.50
C LEU A 109 9.15 9.72 -19.35
N GLU A 110 10.13 10.60 -19.55
CA GLU A 110 11.54 10.28 -19.33
C GLU A 110 11.87 10.05 -17.85
N ARG A 111 11.24 10.78 -16.92
CA ARG A 111 11.36 10.46 -15.49
C ARG A 111 10.79 9.08 -15.16
N ILE A 112 9.63 8.74 -15.72
CA ILE A 112 9.01 7.41 -15.55
C ILE A 112 9.93 6.32 -16.14
N LYS A 113 10.44 6.50 -17.36
CA LYS A 113 11.41 5.58 -17.97
C LYS A 113 12.65 5.42 -17.12
N ASN A 114 13.23 6.51 -16.61
CA ASN A 114 14.40 6.46 -15.74
C ASN A 114 14.10 5.77 -14.41
N ILE A 115 12.90 5.90 -13.84
CA ILE A 115 12.48 5.13 -12.67
C ILE A 115 12.40 3.64 -13.02
N PHE A 116 11.76 3.25 -14.13
CA PHE A 116 11.70 1.86 -14.58
C PHE A 116 13.08 1.26 -14.88
N ILE A 117 13.95 2.04 -15.52
CA ILE A 117 15.36 1.68 -15.75
C ILE A 117 16.05 1.54 -14.40
N THR A 118 15.87 2.44 -13.44
CA THR A 118 16.45 2.33 -12.10
C THR A 118 15.93 1.09 -11.36
N MET A 119 14.64 0.74 -11.51
CA MET A 119 14.06 -0.50 -10.94
C MET A 119 14.58 -1.78 -11.62
N THR A 120 15.04 -1.69 -12.88
CA THR A 120 15.58 -2.84 -13.63
C THR A 120 17.12 -2.89 -13.65
N THR A 121 17.80 -1.76 -13.42
CA THR A 121 19.27 -1.60 -13.39
C THR A 121 19.83 -1.43 -11.98
N GLN A 122 18.99 -1.18 -10.98
CA GLN A 122 19.20 -1.79 -9.67
C GLN A 122 19.05 -3.29 -9.88
N LYS A 123 20.13 -3.90 -10.37
CA LYS A 123 20.55 -5.21 -9.90
C LYS A 123 20.53 -5.12 -8.38
N ILE A 124 19.40 -5.55 -7.82
CA ILE A 124 19.33 -6.70 -6.95
C ILE A 124 20.73 -7.02 -6.45
N SER A 125 21.03 -6.61 -5.23
CA SER A 125 22.20 -7.09 -4.53
C SER A 125 22.21 -8.62 -4.63
N PRO A 126 23.38 -9.27 -4.73
CA PRO A 126 23.48 -10.74 -4.86
C PRO A 126 22.78 -11.55 -3.73
N SER A 127 22.21 -10.87 -2.73
CA SER A 127 21.48 -11.42 -1.60
C SER A 127 20.02 -11.80 -1.88
N GLU A 128 19.29 -11.12 -2.77
CA GLU A 128 17.84 -11.43 -2.92
C GLU A 128 17.56 -12.74 -3.66
N ASP A 129 18.42 -13.12 -4.62
CA ASP A 129 18.27 -14.38 -5.37
C ASP A 129 18.55 -15.63 -4.50
N SER A 130 19.28 -15.49 -3.38
CA SER A 130 19.60 -16.64 -2.52
C SER A 130 18.42 -17.09 -1.66
N PHE A 131 17.44 -16.22 -1.40
CA PHE A 131 16.30 -16.53 -0.52
C PHE A 131 15.30 -17.49 -1.15
N PHE A 132 15.18 -17.50 -2.48
CA PHE A 132 14.18 -18.29 -3.21
C PHE A 132 14.36 -19.81 -3.06
N ASN A 133 15.56 -20.29 -2.70
CA ASN A 133 15.85 -21.72 -2.62
C ASN A 133 15.88 -22.29 -1.19
N MET A 134 15.72 -21.44 -0.16
CA MET A 134 15.76 -21.87 1.24
C MET A 134 14.50 -22.65 1.63
N ASN A 135 14.68 -23.71 2.43
CA ASN A 135 13.58 -24.44 3.05
C ASN A 135 13.15 -23.74 4.35
N ILE A 136 11.87 -23.42 4.45
CA ILE A 136 11.31 -22.69 5.59
C ILE A 136 10.35 -23.59 6.36
N GLY A 137 10.65 -23.80 7.64
CA GLY A 137 9.87 -24.63 8.54
C GLY A 137 9.08 -23.81 9.55
N PHE A 138 7.76 -23.90 9.54
CA PHE A 138 6.89 -23.35 10.57
C PHE A 138 6.59 -24.39 11.63
N VAL A 139 7.16 -24.21 12.82
CA VAL A 139 6.77 -24.97 14.01
C VAL A 139 5.51 -24.30 14.56
N GLY A 140 4.37 -24.95 14.37
CA GLY A 140 3.04 -24.41 14.65
C GLY A 140 2.33 -23.91 13.39
N ALA A 141 1.13 -24.44 13.15
CA ALA A 141 0.27 -24.10 12.01
C ALA A 141 -0.98 -23.27 12.42
N GLY A 142 -0.94 -22.60 13.58
CA GLY A 142 -2.02 -21.75 14.04
C GLY A 142 -2.24 -20.51 13.15
N LYS A 143 -3.21 -19.68 13.52
CA LYS A 143 -3.65 -18.51 12.72
C LYS A 143 -2.51 -17.60 12.24
N MET A 144 -1.54 -17.28 13.10
CA MET A 144 -0.41 -16.42 12.72
C MET A 144 0.55 -17.11 11.76
N GLY A 145 0.90 -18.37 12.01
CA GLY A 145 1.71 -19.18 11.09
C GLY A 145 1.07 -19.26 9.71
N GLN A 146 -0.24 -19.51 9.65
CA GLN A 146 -0.98 -19.51 8.38
C GLN A 146 -0.99 -18.15 7.68
N ALA A 147 -1.17 -17.05 8.42
CA ALA A 147 -1.15 -15.70 7.85
C ALA A 147 0.21 -15.41 7.20
N MET A 148 1.30 -15.75 7.87
CA MET A 148 2.66 -15.63 7.33
C MET A 148 2.88 -16.50 6.10
N ILE A 149 2.52 -17.79 6.16
CA ILE A 149 2.65 -18.71 5.02
C ILE A 149 1.88 -18.17 3.80
N ARG A 150 0.62 -17.77 3.98
CA ARG A 150 -0.21 -17.23 2.89
C ARG A 150 0.37 -15.93 2.34
N GLY A 151 0.86 -15.04 3.20
CA GLY A 151 1.53 -13.80 2.79
C GLY A 151 2.79 -14.07 1.96
N MET A 152 3.62 -15.01 2.42
CA MET A 152 4.85 -15.42 1.73
C MET A 152 4.56 -16.00 0.34
N ILE A 153 3.58 -16.90 0.22
CA ILE A 153 3.19 -17.47 -1.09
C ILE A 153 2.61 -16.38 -2.00
N SER A 154 1.72 -15.53 -1.46
CA SER A 154 1.08 -14.46 -2.24
C SER A 154 2.06 -13.38 -2.69
N SER A 155 3.22 -13.25 -2.05
CA SER A 155 4.27 -12.33 -2.47
C SER A 155 4.99 -12.76 -3.76
N GLY A 156 4.86 -14.03 -4.16
CA GLY A 156 5.61 -14.62 -5.26
C GLY A 156 7.09 -14.89 -4.95
N LYS A 157 7.58 -14.52 -3.76
CA LYS A 157 8.99 -14.67 -3.36
C LYS A 157 9.36 -16.05 -2.85
N PHE A 158 8.38 -16.83 -2.39
CA PHE A 158 8.61 -18.14 -1.76
C PHE A 158 7.77 -19.22 -2.42
N ALA A 159 8.42 -20.28 -2.89
CA ALA A 159 7.73 -21.43 -3.45
C ALA A 159 7.04 -22.25 -2.34
N ALA A 160 5.77 -22.59 -2.54
CA ALA A 160 5.00 -23.35 -1.53
C ALA A 160 5.67 -24.68 -1.15
N GLN A 161 6.31 -25.36 -2.12
CA GLN A 161 7.00 -26.64 -1.93
C GLN A 161 8.26 -26.54 -1.05
N LYS A 162 8.75 -25.33 -0.81
CA LYS A 162 9.88 -25.04 0.10
C LYS A 162 9.42 -24.69 1.51
N ILE A 163 8.11 -24.57 1.74
CA ILE A 163 7.53 -24.29 3.03
C ILE A 163 7.00 -25.60 3.62
N THR A 164 7.35 -25.87 4.87
CA THR A 164 6.82 -27.00 5.64
C THR A 164 6.20 -26.48 6.94
N ALA A 165 4.99 -26.90 7.29
CA ALA A 165 4.37 -26.58 8.57
C ALA A 165 4.19 -27.83 9.44
N SER A 166 4.42 -27.71 10.75
CA SER A 166 4.14 -28.77 11.72
C SER A 166 3.08 -28.39 12.74
N ALA A 167 2.29 -29.39 13.14
CA ALA A 167 1.35 -29.30 14.26
C ALA A 167 1.14 -30.69 14.88
N PRO A 168 0.81 -30.79 16.17
CA PRO A 168 0.51 -32.07 16.80
C PRO A 168 -0.75 -32.71 16.17
N VAL A 169 -0.95 -34.01 16.40
CA VAL A 169 -2.04 -34.78 15.76
C VAL A 169 -3.43 -34.24 16.16
N GLU A 170 -3.53 -33.77 17.39
CA GLU A 170 -4.72 -33.14 17.96
C GLU A 170 -5.12 -31.86 17.19
N ASP A 171 -4.14 -31.18 16.61
CA ASP A 171 -4.29 -29.92 15.88
C ASP A 171 -4.27 -30.10 14.34
N ARG A 172 -4.49 -31.33 13.85
CA ARG A 172 -4.45 -31.66 12.40
C ARG A 172 -5.30 -30.74 11.51
N HIS A 173 -6.40 -30.19 12.04
CA HIS A 173 -7.29 -29.31 11.29
C HIS A 173 -6.58 -28.05 10.77
N TYR A 174 -5.57 -27.55 11.49
CA TYR A 174 -4.73 -26.45 11.02
C TYR A 174 -3.84 -26.86 9.83
N LEU A 175 -3.34 -28.09 9.81
CA LEU A 175 -2.56 -28.63 8.69
C LEU A 175 -3.46 -28.89 7.47
N ASP A 176 -4.67 -29.40 7.68
CA ASP A 176 -5.67 -29.60 6.61
C ASP A 176 -6.06 -28.27 5.96
N GLU A 177 -6.11 -27.18 6.72
CA GLU A 177 -6.42 -25.86 6.21
C GLU A 177 -5.27 -25.26 5.37
N ILE A 178 -4.04 -25.35 5.88
CA ILE A 178 -2.88 -24.72 5.23
C ILE A 178 -2.32 -25.57 4.08
N SER A 179 -2.51 -26.89 4.08
CA SER A 179 -2.11 -27.75 2.95
C SER A 179 -2.82 -27.37 1.63
N LYS A 180 -3.97 -26.68 1.69
CA LYS A 180 -4.69 -26.15 0.52
C LYS A 180 -3.89 -25.12 -0.30
N VAL A 181 -2.83 -24.54 0.27
CA VAL A 181 -1.90 -23.66 -0.46
C VAL A 181 -0.67 -24.40 -0.97
N ASN A 182 -0.73 -25.74 -1.07
CA ASN A 182 0.29 -26.62 -1.67
C ASN A 182 1.66 -26.56 -0.97
N ILE A 183 1.66 -26.37 0.35
CA ILE A 183 2.87 -26.52 1.18
C ILE A 183 3.02 -27.95 1.69
N ASN A 184 4.21 -28.29 2.16
CA ASN A 184 4.41 -29.55 2.89
C ASN A 184 3.86 -29.43 4.31
N VAL A 185 3.35 -30.53 4.86
CA VAL A 185 2.86 -30.60 6.25
C VAL A 185 3.39 -31.84 6.95
N THR A 186 3.60 -31.77 8.26
CA THR A 186 4.07 -32.90 9.06
C THR A 186 3.56 -32.82 10.50
N HIS A 187 3.51 -33.96 11.19
CA HIS A 187 3.27 -34.00 12.64
C HIS A 187 4.56 -34.02 13.47
N SER A 188 5.73 -33.97 12.83
CA SER A 188 7.03 -34.10 13.47
C SER A 188 7.84 -32.80 13.36
N ASN A 189 8.04 -32.13 14.50
CA ASN A 189 8.90 -30.94 14.60
C ASN A 189 10.35 -31.27 14.21
N LEU A 190 10.81 -32.48 14.56
CA LEU A 190 12.16 -32.94 14.26
C LEU A 190 12.41 -33.11 12.76
N ASP A 191 11.45 -33.67 12.02
CA ASP A 191 11.60 -33.86 10.58
C ASP A 191 11.59 -32.52 9.84
N LEU A 192 10.72 -31.60 10.26
CA LEU A 192 10.72 -30.22 9.77
C LEU A 192 12.07 -29.53 10.02
N ALA A 193 12.61 -29.62 11.24
CA ALA A 193 13.86 -28.94 11.57
C ALA A 193 15.09 -29.49 10.84
N ARG A 194 15.09 -30.78 10.51
CA ARG A 194 16.19 -31.41 9.75
C ARG A 194 16.33 -30.81 8.36
N THR A 195 15.20 -30.57 7.67
CA THR A 195 15.17 -30.10 6.28
C THR A 195 15.15 -28.59 6.13
N SER A 196 14.84 -27.85 7.21
CA SER A 196 14.69 -26.39 7.18
C SER A 196 16.01 -25.64 7.36
N ASP A 197 16.21 -24.58 6.58
CA ASP A 197 17.26 -23.59 6.72
C ASP A 197 16.83 -22.47 7.68
N VAL A 198 15.53 -22.11 7.63
CA VAL A 198 14.89 -21.16 8.55
C VAL A 198 13.80 -21.88 9.33
N ILE A 199 13.83 -21.78 10.66
CA ILE A 199 12.81 -22.33 11.55
C ILE A 199 12.05 -21.17 12.18
N ILE A 200 10.74 -21.12 11.93
CA ILE A 200 9.83 -20.11 12.46
C ILE A 200 9.03 -20.74 13.61
N PHE A 201 9.21 -20.25 14.84
CA PHE A 201 8.41 -20.66 15.99
C PHE A 201 7.11 -19.85 16.06
N ALA A 202 6.02 -20.47 15.61
CA ALA A 202 4.66 -19.92 15.56
C ALA A 202 3.71 -20.69 16.50
N ILE A 203 4.18 -20.95 17.72
CA ILE A 203 3.47 -21.68 18.78
C ILE A 203 3.07 -20.77 19.94
N PRO A 204 2.12 -21.20 20.80
CA PRO A 204 1.86 -20.54 22.06
C PRO A 204 3.11 -20.48 22.95
N PRO A 205 3.35 -19.36 23.67
CA PRO A 205 4.48 -19.26 24.60
C PRO A 205 4.51 -20.36 25.66
N SER A 206 3.32 -20.81 26.11
CA SER A 206 3.13 -21.83 27.15
C SER A 206 3.78 -23.19 26.85
N ILE A 207 4.09 -23.48 25.58
CA ILE A 207 4.72 -24.74 25.17
C ILE A 207 6.13 -24.55 24.61
N SER A 208 6.64 -23.31 24.61
CA SER A 208 7.92 -22.95 24.01
C SER A 208 9.09 -23.77 24.55
N TRP A 209 9.18 -23.92 25.88
CA TRP A 209 10.25 -24.68 26.53
C TRP A 209 10.26 -26.15 26.07
N THR A 210 9.11 -26.81 26.11
CA THR A 210 8.95 -28.22 25.73
C THR A 210 9.35 -28.44 24.26
N VAL A 211 8.82 -27.61 23.35
CA VAL A 211 9.08 -27.76 21.91
C VAL A 211 10.53 -27.45 21.56
N VAL A 212 11.12 -26.39 22.11
CA VAL A 212 12.53 -26.06 21.85
C VAL A 212 13.45 -27.14 22.45
N SER A 213 13.13 -27.66 23.63
CA SER A 213 13.90 -28.74 24.29
C SER A 213 13.87 -30.05 23.49
N GLU A 214 12.72 -30.40 22.90
CA GLU A 214 12.58 -31.55 22.00
C GLU A 214 13.54 -31.44 20.80
N MET A 215 13.64 -30.24 20.24
CA MET A 215 14.40 -29.96 19.02
C MET A 215 15.89 -29.65 19.27
N LYS A 216 16.35 -29.61 20.52
CA LYS A 216 17.69 -29.12 20.91
C LYS A 216 18.85 -29.75 20.14
N ASN A 217 18.74 -31.02 19.74
CA ASN A 217 19.82 -31.73 19.03
C ASN A 217 19.87 -31.37 17.54
N THR A 218 18.75 -30.92 16.98
CA THR A 218 18.63 -30.53 15.56
C THR A 218 18.88 -29.02 15.37
N LEU A 219 18.65 -28.22 16.42
CA LEU A 219 18.94 -26.78 16.41
C LEU A 219 20.46 -26.53 16.50
N ASN A 220 21.00 -25.79 15.53
CA ASN A 220 22.39 -25.40 15.42
C ASN A 220 22.51 -24.02 14.73
N ASN A 221 23.73 -23.50 14.60
CA ASN A 221 23.98 -22.16 14.01
C ASN A 221 23.97 -22.12 12.48
N ASP A 222 23.78 -23.27 11.81
CA ASP A 222 23.59 -23.30 10.36
C ASP A 222 22.16 -22.87 9.99
N LYS A 223 21.25 -22.88 10.98
CA LYS A 223 19.82 -22.57 10.83
C LYS A 223 19.52 -21.20 11.44
N LEU A 224 18.66 -20.44 10.78
CA LEU A 224 18.14 -19.19 11.34
C LEU A 224 16.85 -19.49 12.08
N ILE A 225 16.75 -19.06 13.33
CA ILE A 225 15.53 -19.18 14.11
C ILE A 225 14.82 -17.82 14.09
N LEU A 226 13.56 -17.80 13.67
CA LEU A 226 12.68 -16.64 13.79
C LEU A 226 11.55 -16.97 14.76
N SER A 227 11.58 -16.40 15.96
CA SER A 227 10.50 -16.54 16.93
C SER A 227 9.47 -15.44 16.75
N ILE A 228 8.20 -15.82 16.58
CA ILE A 228 7.07 -14.89 16.65
C ILE A 228 6.23 -15.08 17.94
N MET A 229 6.79 -15.79 18.92
CA MET A 229 6.13 -16.08 20.19
C MET A 229 6.07 -14.81 21.05
N ASN A 230 4.85 -14.41 21.42
CA ASN A 230 4.66 -13.24 22.28
C ASN A 230 5.28 -13.46 23.67
N GLY A 231 6.07 -12.51 24.14
CA GLY A 231 6.63 -12.55 25.49
C GLY A 231 7.74 -13.60 25.71
N VAL A 232 8.36 -14.12 24.66
CA VAL A 232 9.48 -15.07 24.77
C VAL A 232 10.76 -14.40 24.30
N ALA A 233 11.66 -14.10 25.23
CA ALA A 233 12.98 -13.55 24.94
C ALA A 233 13.88 -14.55 24.21
N MET A 234 14.81 -14.05 23.39
CA MET A 234 15.78 -14.89 22.68
C MET A 234 16.61 -15.73 23.66
N ASN A 235 16.96 -15.17 24.82
CA ASN A 235 17.69 -15.89 25.86
C ASN A 235 16.90 -17.09 26.42
N THR A 236 15.57 -17.01 26.51
CA THR A 236 14.72 -18.14 26.94
C THR A 236 14.80 -19.30 25.94
N ILE A 237 14.84 -19.00 24.65
CA ILE A 237 15.01 -20.00 23.58
C ILE A 237 16.39 -20.66 23.68
N GLU A 238 17.44 -19.87 23.88
CA GLU A 238 18.81 -20.41 24.05
C GLU A 238 18.95 -21.28 25.31
N GLN A 239 18.28 -20.90 26.41
CA GLN A 239 18.24 -21.69 27.64
C GLN A 239 17.54 -23.04 27.42
N ALA A 240 16.37 -23.05 26.78
CA ALA A 240 15.65 -24.29 26.47
C ALA A 240 16.44 -25.20 25.51
N ALA A 241 17.15 -24.61 24.53
CA ALA A 241 18.01 -25.36 23.62
C ALA A 241 19.34 -25.81 24.24
N GLY A 242 19.72 -25.25 25.40
CA GLY A 242 20.98 -25.51 26.08
C GLY A 242 22.22 -25.01 25.32
N LYS A 243 22.06 -24.07 24.38
CA LYS A 243 23.15 -23.55 23.54
C LYS A 243 22.81 -22.18 22.95
N LYS A 244 23.85 -21.44 22.57
CA LYS A 244 23.70 -20.17 21.83
C LYS A 244 23.34 -20.44 20.38
N LEU A 245 22.37 -19.70 19.86
CA LEU A 245 21.77 -19.92 18.54
C LEU A 245 21.71 -18.62 17.74
N ARG A 246 21.51 -18.72 16.43
CA ARG A 246 21.24 -17.58 15.55
C ARG A 246 19.74 -17.28 15.56
N ILE A 247 19.33 -16.23 16.28
CA ILE A 247 17.91 -15.96 16.58
C ILE A 247 17.51 -14.54 16.19
N ALA A 248 16.36 -14.45 15.53
CA ALA A 248 15.54 -13.27 15.38
C ALA A 248 14.27 -13.41 16.24
N ARG A 249 13.88 -12.36 16.96
CA ARG A 249 12.58 -12.24 17.65
C ARG A 249 11.75 -11.22 16.88
N ALA A 250 10.52 -11.55 16.54
CA ALA A 250 9.60 -10.65 15.88
C ALA A 250 8.24 -10.64 16.60
N MET A 251 7.57 -9.51 16.55
CA MET A 251 6.23 -9.34 17.11
C MET A 251 5.27 -8.85 16.01
N PRO A 252 4.75 -9.76 15.17
CA PRO A 252 3.68 -9.43 14.25
C PRO A 252 2.35 -9.23 15.00
N ASN A 253 1.36 -8.69 14.32
CA ASN A 253 0.00 -8.53 14.84
C ASN A 253 -1.05 -9.15 13.91
N MET A 254 -2.30 -9.21 14.36
CA MET A 254 -3.39 -9.88 13.62
C MET A 254 -3.64 -9.32 12.22
N ALA A 255 -3.24 -8.08 11.91
CA ALA A 255 -3.37 -7.51 10.57
C ALA A 255 -2.48 -8.20 9.52
N ALA A 256 -1.60 -9.13 9.94
CA ALA A 256 -0.89 -10.05 9.04
C ALA A 256 -1.85 -10.86 8.15
N THR A 257 -3.06 -11.19 8.62
CA THR A 257 -4.06 -11.94 7.84
C THR A 257 -4.53 -11.18 6.58
N VAL A 258 -4.44 -9.85 6.61
CA VAL A 258 -4.75 -8.97 5.48
C VAL A 258 -3.50 -8.30 4.91
N ARG A 259 -2.31 -8.81 5.24
CA ARG A 259 -0.99 -8.32 4.80
C ARG A 259 -0.72 -6.84 5.14
N ARG A 260 -1.23 -6.38 6.29
CA ARG A 260 -1.02 -5.03 6.82
C ARG A 260 -0.51 -5.05 8.25
N SER A 261 0.28 -6.06 8.60
CA SER A 261 0.89 -6.14 9.92
C SER A 261 1.89 -5.00 10.16
N ALA A 262 2.01 -4.57 11.40
CA ALA A 262 3.10 -3.70 11.84
C ALA A 262 4.00 -4.49 12.78
N THR A 263 5.09 -5.01 12.23
CA THR A 263 5.97 -5.95 12.92
C THR A 263 7.25 -5.26 13.38
N ALA A 264 7.51 -5.29 14.68
CA ALA A 264 8.84 -5.00 15.19
C ALA A 264 9.66 -6.29 15.26
N TYR A 265 10.96 -6.23 14.96
CA TYR A 265 11.84 -7.38 15.11
C TYR A 265 13.23 -6.99 15.62
N ALA A 266 13.89 -7.94 16.27
CA ALA A 266 15.23 -7.82 16.80
C ALA A 266 16.06 -9.03 16.38
N LEU A 267 17.37 -8.83 16.28
CA LEU A 267 18.35 -9.85 15.92
C LEU A 267 19.35 -9.95 17.07
N ASN A 268 19.78 -11.17 17.42
CA ASN A 268 20.89 -11.32 18.34
C ASN A 268 22.25 -11.14 17.64
N GLU A 269 23.32 -11.14 18.43
CA GLU A 269 24.70 -10.89 17.99
C GLU A 269 25.25 -11.94 17.00
N ARG A 270 24.53 -13.07 16.79
CA ARG A 270 24.94 -14.15 15.87
C ARG A 270 24.32 -14.03 14.50
N CYS A 271 23.33 -13.15 14.34
CA CYS A 271 22.73 -12.86 13.05
C CYS A 271 23.66 -11.99 12.21
N THR A 272 23.76 -12.35 10.94
CA THR A 272 24.50 -11.64 9.90
C THR A 272 23.62 -10.57 9.23
N SER A 273 24.23 -9.75 8.37
CA SER A 273 23.50 -8.82 7.48
C SER A 273 22.52 -9.54 6.54
N GLU A 274 22.88 -10.74 6.11
CA GLU A 274 22.06 -11.60 5.26
C GLU A 274 20.84 -12.11 6.01
N ASP A 275 21.00 -12.44 7.30
CA ASP A 275 19.88 -12.81 8.16
C ASP A 275 18.92 -11.63 8.38
N GLU A 276 19.44 -10.41 8.54
CA GLU A 276 18.61 -9.21 8.63
C GLU A 276 17.76 -9.00 7.37
N ALA A 277 18.39 -9.08 6.20
CA ALA A 277 17.70 -8.96 4.92
C ALA A 277 16.63 -10.06 4.75
N LEU A 278 16.95 -11.30 5.14
CA LEU A 278 16.02 -12.43 5.12
C LEU A 278 14.83 -12.22 6.06
N VAL A 279 15.07 -11.88 7.33
CA VAL A 279 14.00 -11.63 8.31
C VAL A 279 13.12 -10.48 7.86
N ASN A 280 13.72 -9.38 7.39
CA ASN A 280 12.96 -8.26 6.85
C ASN A 280 12.11 -8.68 5.64
N GLY A 281 12.66 -9.49 4.73
CA GLY A 281 11.94 -10.01 3.56
C GLY A 281 10.77 -10.92 3.93
N LEU A 282 10.96 -11.83 4.90
CA LEU A 282 9.93 -12.72 5.42
C LEU A 282 8.77 -11.94 6.05
N LEU A 283 9.09 -11.00 6.93
CA LEU A 283 8.10 -10.19 7.65
C LEU A 283 7.39 -9.20 6.72
N SER A 284 8.10 -8.66 5.72
CA SER A 284 7.52 -7.74 4.73
C SER A 284 6.46 -8.38 3.84
N CYS A 285 6.40 -9.73 3.78
CA CYS A 285 5.34 -10.43 3.06
C CYS A 285 3.95 -10.26 3.69
N VAL A 286 3.88 -9.85 4.96
CA VAL A 286 2.62 -9.68 5.70
C VAL A 286 2.40 -8.26 6.23
N GLY A 287 3.26 -7.29 5.90
CA GLY A 287 3.09 -5.90 6.31
C GLY A 287 4.40 -5.14 6.40
N CYS A 288 4.47 -4.10 7.23
CA CYS A 288 5.72 -3.41 7.50
C CYS A 288 6.53 -4.12 8.58
N ALA A 289 7.86 -4.06 8.44
CA ALA A 289 8.81 -4.63 9.38
C ALA A 289 9.83 -3.56 9.80
N VAL A 290 10.05 -3.42 11.11
CA VAL A 290 10.96 -2.42 11.69
C VAL A 290 11.92 -3.10 12.64
N ARG A 291 13.22 -2.93 12.39
CA ARG A 291 14.27 -3.44 13.29
C ARG A 291 14.38 -2.56 14.52
N LEU A 292 14.42 -3.19 15.70
CA LEU A 292 14.64 -2.56 16.99
C LEU A 292 15.62 -3.41 17.83
N PRO A 293 16.27 -2.80 18.83
CA PRO A 293 16.83 -3.53 19.97
C PRO A 293 15.80 -4.44 20.65
N GLU A 294 16.21 -5.62 21.12
CA GLU A 294 15.27 -6.60 21.73
C GLU A 294 14.50 -6.02 22.93
N ASN A 295 15.16 -5.19 23.75
CA ASN A 295 14.55 -4.56 24.91
C ASN A 295 13.39 -3.59 24.57
N LEU A 296 13.23 -3.19 23.30
CA LEU A 296 12.12 -2.37 22.82
C LEU A 296 10.98 -3.19 22.20
N ILE A 297 11.14 -4.50 22.02
CA ILE A 297 10.10 -5.35 21.42
C ILE A 297 8.83 -5.35 22.28
N ASN A 298 8.94 -5.33 23.62
CA ASN A 298 7.76 -5.26 24.48
C ASN A 298 7.03 -3.92 24.42
N SER A 299 7.76 -2.83 24.19
CA SER A 299 7.16 -1.52 23.90
C SER A 299 6.42 -1.53 22.55
N ALA A 300 7.01 -2.18 21.53
CA ALA A 300 6.34 -2.40 20.27
C ALA A 300 5.10 -3.32 20.41
N THR A 301 5.14 -4.33 21.28
CA THR A 301 3.96 -5.15 21.63
C THR A 301 2.81 -4.29 22.14
N GLY A 302 3.07 -3.40 23.11
CA GLY A 302 2.05 -2.52 23.66
C GLY A 302 1.49 -1.53 22.62
N LEU A 303 2.30 -1.13 21.64
CA LEU A 303 1.88 -0.22 20.58
C LEU A 303 1.19 -0.95 19.41
N SER A 304 1.93 -1.75 18.64
CA SER A 304 1.48 -2.36 17.39
C SER A 304 0.92 -3.78 17.57
N GLY A 305 1.36 -4.52 18.58
CA GLY A 305 0.82 -5.85 18.90
C GLY A 305 -0.62 -5.75 19.41
N CYS A 306 -0.84 -4.89 20.40
CA CYS A 306 -2.17 -4.61 20.98
C CYS A 306 -2.96 -3.55 20.21
N GLY A 307 -2.28 -2.71 19.41
CA GLY A 307 -2.84 -1.61 18.63
C GLY A 307 -4.12 -1.91 17.86
N PRO A 308 -4.24 -3.04 17.14
CA PRO A 308 -5.47 -3.39 16.43
C PRO A 308 -6.71 -3.40 17.33
N ALA A 309 -6.61 -3.85 18.59
CA ALA A 309 -7.73 -3.85 19.51
C ALA A 309 -8.17 -2.42 19.85
N TYR A 310 -7.23 -1.51 20.06
CA TYR A 310 -7.53 -0.10 20.33
C TYR A 310 -8.26 0.53 19.13
N MET A 311 -7.80 0.22 17.92
CA MET A 311 -8.40 0.76 16.70
C MET A 311 -9.79 0.17 16.45
N PHE A 312 -10.03 -1.10 16.76
CA PHE A 312 -11.39 -1.66 16.72
C PHE A 312 -12.34 -0.94 17.68
N THR A 313 -11.89 -0.63 18.90
CA THR A 313 -12.69 0.16 19.86
C THR A 313 -12.99 1.57 19.33
N VAL A 314 -12.02 2.24 18.71
CA VAL A 314 -12.25 3.57 18.10
C VAL A 314 -13.26 3.47 16.94
N LEU A 315 -13.11 2.47 16.08
CA LEU A 315 -13.98 2.27 14.91
C LEU A 315 -15.43 1.98 15.33
N GLU A 316 -15.60 1.11 16.32
CA GLU A 316 -16.91 0.82 16.92
C GLU A 316 -17.55 2.08 17.51
N ALA A 317 -16.80 2.86 18.29
CA ALA A 317 -17.29 4.10 18.88
C ALA A 317 -17.67 5.16 17.82
N MET A 318 -16.90 5.27 16.74
CA MET A 318 -17.22 6.14 15.61
C MET A 318 -18.51 5.72 14.90
N ALA A 319 -18.70 4.41 14.68
CA ALA A 319 -19.92 3.89 14.08
C ALA A 319 -21.15 4.14 14.97
N GLU A 320 -21.04 3.92 16.29
CA GLU A 320 -22.10 4.29 17.26
C GLU A 320 -22.41 5.78 17.23
N GLY A 321 -21.38 6.63 17.14
CA GLY A 321 -21.54 8.08 16.99
C GLY A 321 -22.32 8.46 15.73
N GLY A 322 -22.02 7.81 14.61
CA GLY A 322 -22.75 7.99 13.35
C GLY A 322 -24.23 7.58 13.44
N VAL A 323 -24.51 6.45 14.10
CA VAL A 323 -25.89 6.00 14.33
C VAL A 323 -26.64 6.96 15.25
N LYS A 324 -26.01 7.43 16.33
CA LYS A 324 -26.58 8.45 17.21
C LYS A 324 -26.89 9.75 16.46
N ALA A 325 -26.12 10.08 15.43
CA ALA A 325 -26.35 11.23 14.55
C ALA A 325 -27.42 10.97 13.46
N GLY A 326 -27.98 9.75 13.38
CA GLY A 326 -29.09 9.40 12.48
C GLY A 326 -28.71 8.56 11.26
N LEU A 327 -27.47 8.08 11.15
CA LEU A 327 -27.07 7.20 10.05
C LEU A 327 -27.58 5.76 10.27
N PRO A 328 -27.90 5.02 9.19
CA PRO A 328 -28.02 3.57 9.24
C PRO A 328 -26.72 2.92 9.72
N ARG A 329 -26.86 1.81 10.47
CA ARG A 329 -25.75 1.12 11.15
C ARG A 329 -24.64 0.67 10.19
N ASP A 330 -25.04 0.04 9.10
CA ASP A 330 -24.18 -0.47 8.04
C ASP A 330 -23.40 0.66 7.36
N ILE A 331 -24.08 1.76 7.03
CA ILE A 331 -23.46 2.96 6.43
C ILE A 331 -22.48 3.62 7.42
N ALA A 332 -22.87 3.78 8.69
CA ALA A 332 -22.00 4.37 9.71
C ALA A 332 -20.71 3.55 9.89
N GLN A 333 -20.83 2.21 9.91
CA GLN A 333 -19.67 1.32 9.99
C GLN A 333 -18.78 1.43 8.75
N GLN A 334 -19.36 1.43 7.54
CA GLN A 334 -18.59 1.56 6.30
C GLN A 334 -17.82 2.90 6.24
N LEU A 335 -18.45 4.00 6.64
CA LEU A 335 -17.82 5.31 6.68
C LEU A 335 -16.71 5.38 7.74
N ALA A 336 -16.92 4.81 8.93
CA ALA A 336 -15.91 4.77 9.99
C ALA A 336 -14.65 3.99 9.56
N VAL A 337 -14.82 2.81 8.95
CA VAL A 337 -13.71 1.99 8.42
C VAL A 337 -12.88 2.77 7.40
N ASN A 338 -13.53 3.37 6.40
CA ASN A 338 -12.83 4.09 5.33
C ASN A 338 -12.21 5.39 5.81
N THR A 339 -12.82 6.07 6.80
CA THR A 339 -12.24 7.26 7.43
C THR A 339 -10.93 6.92 8.13
N MET A 340 -10.91 5.82 8.90
CA MET A 340 -9.71 5.37 9.60
C MET A 340 -8.62 4.92 8.62
N LEU A 341 -8.97 4.13 7.61
CA LEU A 341 -8.04 3.67 6.58
C LEU A 341 -7.41 4.84 5.82
N GLY A 342 -8.25 5.76 5.32
CA GLY A 342 -7.80 6.93 4.57
C GLY A 342 -6.91 7.85 5.41
N SER A 343 -7.24 8.06 6.69
CA SER A 343 -6.42 8.87 7.60
C SER A 343 -5.02 8.29 7.79
N ALA A 344 -4.91 6.96 7.97
CA ALA A 344 -3.61 6.30 8.08
C ALA A 344 -2.83 6.35 6.76
N GLU A 345 -3.50 6.12 5.63
CA GLU A 345 -2.88 6.17 4.30
C GLU A 345 -2.35 7.58 3.98
N MET A 346 -3.06 8.65 4.36
CA MET A 346 -2.58 10.02 4.20
C MET A 346 -1.26 10.26 4.93
N VAL A 347 -1.08 9.73 6.14
CA VAL A 347 0.20 9.83 6.86
C VAL A 347 1.31 9.11 6.09
N ILE A 348 1.02 7.90 5.60
CA ILE A 348 1.98 7.07 4.85
C ILE A 348 2.41 7.76 3.55
N GLN A 349 1.45 8.21 2.75
CA GLN A 349 1.72 8.76 1.42
C GLN A 349 2.33 10.16 1.45
N THR A 350 1.91 11.00 2.40
CA THR A 350 2.40 12.38 2.47
C THR A 350 3.66 12.53 3.32
N GLY A 351 3.93 11.59 4.23
CA GLY A 351 5.00 11.69 5.22
C GLY A 351 4.83 12.86 6.21
N LYS A 352 3.68 13.53 6.23
CA LYS A 352 3.41 14.68 7.10
C LYS A 352 3.09 14.23 8.52
N HIS A 353 3.50 15.04 9.49
CA HIS A 353 3.15 14.82 10.89
C HIS A 353 1.62 14.83 11.07
N PRO A 354 1.01 13.90 11.85
CA PRO A 354 -0.44 13.80 12.00
C PRO A 354 -1.13 15.10 12.44
N THR A 355 -0.49 15.90 13.30
CA THR A 355 -0.98 17.23 13.69
C THR A 355 -1.18 18.17 12.50
N ILE A 356 -0.27 18.16 11.53
CA ILE A 356 -0.35 19.02 10.34
C ILE A 356 -1.53 18.58 9.46
N LEU A 357 -1.71 17.27 9.27
CA LEU A 357 -2.84 16.73 8.49
C LEU A 357 -4.18 17.04 9.17
N ARG A 358 -4.26 16.88 10.49
CA ARG A 358 -5.44 17.24 11.28
C ARG A 358 -5.77 18.74 11.13
N GLU A 359 -4.79 19.61 11.34
CA GLU A 359 -4.99 21.07 11.24
C GLU A 359 -5.40 21.50 9.83
N SER A 360 -4.93 20.79 8.78
CA SER A 360 -5.31 21.10 7.40
C SER A 360 -6.80 20.88 7.07
N ILE A 361 -7.53 20.16 7.92
CA ILE A 361 -8.98 19.91 7.79
C ILE A 361 -9.82 20.55 8.91
N GLU A 362 -9.20 21.36 9.78
CA GLU A 362 -9.85 22.14 10.84
C GLU A 362 -10.11 23.56 10.36
N SER A 363 -11.23 23.79 9.67
CA SER A 363 -11.65 25.14 9.31
C SER A 363 -12.08 25.95 10.54
N PRO A 364 -11.81 27.28 10.59
CA PRO A 364 -12.23 28.12 11.71
C PRO A 364 -13.74 28.03 11.96
N GLY A 365 -14.14 27.60 13.16
CA GLY A 365 -15.55 27.41 13.54
C GLY A 365 -16.25 26.21 12.89
N GLY A 366 -15.53 25.37 12.15
CA GLY A 366 -16.06 24.20 11.46
C GLY A 366 -16.42 23.04 12.40
N SER A 367 -17.11 22.04 11.86
CA SER A 367 -17.51 20.84 12.60
C SER A 367 -16.32 20.02 13.10
N THR A 368 -15.21 19.96 12.33
CA THR A 368 -14.00 19.22 12.71
C THR A 368 -13.41 19.72 14.02
N VAL A 369 -13.22 21.04 14.17
CA VAL A 369 -12.61 21.61 15.38
C VAL A 369 -13.52 21.44 16.60
N VAL A 370 -14.85 21.48 16.43
CA VAL A 370 -15.80 21.18 17.50
C VAL A 370 -15.68 19.71 17.94
N GLY A 371 -15.59 18.78 16.98
CA GLY A 371 -15.40 17.35 17.28
C GLY A 371 -14.06 17.08 17.98
N VAL A 372 -12.97 17.66 17.50
CA VAL A 372 -11.64 17.54 18.12
C VAL A 372 -11.64 18.12 19.54
N HIS A 373 -12.32 19.26 19.76
CA HIS A 373 -12.45 19.84 21.10
C HIS A 373 -13.14 18.90 22.11
N GLU A 374 -14.17 18.17 21.70
CA GLU A 374 -14.81 17.16 22.55
C GLU A 374 -13.89 15.96 22.84
N LEU A 375 -13.07 15.52 21.87
CA LEU A 375 -12.05 14.49 22.10
C LEU A 375 -11.00 14.95 23.14
N GLU A 376 -10.57 16.20 23.07
CA GLU A 376 -9.61 16.75 24.04
C GLU A 376 -10.24 16.91 25.43
N LYS A 377 -11.52 17.34 25.55
CA LYS A 377 -12.26 17.33 26.83
C LYS A 377 -12.33 15.94 27.47
N ALA A 378 -12.51 14.92 26.64
CA ALA A 378 -12.53 13.53 27.08
C ALA A 378 -11.14 12.93 27.37
N ALA A 379 -10.07 13.74 27.26
CA ALA A 379 -8.68 13.31 27.43
C ALA A 379 -8.29 12.12 26.52
N PHE A 380 -8.82 12.09 25.29
CA PHE A 380 -8.66 10.96 24.37
C PHE A 380 -7.19 10.55 24.14
N ARG A 381 -6.28 11.53 24.00
CA ARG A 381 -4.84 11.26 23.87
C ARG A 381 -4.27 10.52 25.08
N SER A 382 -4.66 10.96 26.28
CA SER A 382 -4.20 10.32 27.52
C SER A 382 -4.70 8.88 27.60
N ALA A 383 -5.93 8.60 27.19
CA ALA A 383 -6.46 7.23 27.18
C ALA A 383 -5.62 6.29 26.30
N LEU A 384 -5.24 6.72 25.09
CA LEU A 384 -4.40 5.93 24.20
C LEU A 384 -2.97 5.76 24.72
N ILE A 385 -2.37 6.83 25.26
CA ILE A 385 -1.02 6.77 25.87
C ILE A 385 -1.01 5.77 27.03
N ASN A 386 -2.00 5.85 27.92
CA ASN A 386 -2.13 4.97 29.08
C ASN A 386 -2.37 3.51 28.64
N ALA A 387 -3.11 3.28 27.56
CA ALA A 387 -3.34 1.93 27.03
C ALA A 387 -2.02 1.28 26.55
N VAL A 388 -1.22 2.03 25.79
CA VAL A 388 0.10 1.56 25.31
C VAL A 388 1.05 1.31 26.48
N GLU A 389 1.09 2.20 27.47
CA GLU A 389 1.91 2.05 28.67
C GLU A 389 1.50 0.80 29.47
N ALA A 390 0.20 0.64 29.74
CA ALA A 390 -0.32 -0.51 30.50
C ALA A 390 -0.02 -1.84 29.80
N ALA A 391 -0.22 -1.91 28.49
CA ALA A 391 0.07 -3.11 27.70
C ALA A 391 1.57 -3.41 27.63
N THR A 392 2.41 -2.38 27.49
CA THR A 392 3.88 -2.50 27.54
C THR A 392 4.33 -3.07 28.88
N ASN A 393 3.84 -2.50 29.98
CA ASN A 393 4.15 -2.97 31.33
C ASN A 393 3.69 -4.41 31.58
N HIS A 394 2.57 -4.82 30.98
CA HIS A 394 2.11 -6.21 31.03
C HIS A 394 3.01 -7.14 30.20
N ALA A 395 3.42 -6.73 29.00
CA ALA A 395 4.31 -7.51 28.14
C ALA A 395 5.67 -7.78 28.82
N PHE A 396 6.25 -6.79 29.51
CA PHE A 396 7.47 -6.99 30.30
C PHE A 396 7.32 -8.03 31.42
N LYS A 397 6.12 -8.17 32.01
CA LYS A 397 5.88 -9.21 33.02
C LYS A 397 5.86 -10.60 32.40
N GLN A 398 5.45 -10.75 31.14
CA GLN A 398 5.40 -12.03 30.44
C GLN A 398 6.80 -12.55 30.10
N ASP A 399 7.74 -11.68 29.71
CA ASP A 399 9.15 -12.05 29.43
C ASP A 399 9.86 -12.70 30.62
N ASN A 400 9.43 -12.40 31.85
CA ASN A 400 10.02 -12.90 33.10
C ASN A 400 9.37 -14.19 33.63
N ILE A 401 8.34 -14.70 32.96
CA ILE A 401 7.76 -15.99 33.32
C ILE A 401 8.65 -17.06 32.69
N GLN A 402 9.49 -17.70 33.51
CA GLN A 402 10.03 -19.01 33.15
C GLN A 402 8.83 -19.96 33.05
N ILE A 403 8.42 -20.25 31.81
CA ILE A 403 7.39 -21.23 31.49
C ILE A 403 7.99 -22.62 31.55
#